data_AF-A0A7C9APT8-F1
#
_entry.id   AF-A0A7C9APT8-F1
#
_cell.length_a   1.000
_cell.length_b   1.000
_cell.length_c   1.000
_cell.angle_alpha   90.00
_cell.angle_beta   90.00
_cell.angle_gamma   90.00
#
_symmetry.space_group_name_H-M   'P 1'
#
loop_
_entity.id
_entity.type
_entity.pdbx_description
1 polymer ?
#
loop_
_entity_poly.entity_id
_entity_poly.type
_entity_poly.pdbx_seq_one_letter_code
_entity_poly.pdbx_strand_id
1 'polypeptide(L)'
;KAFSDSVMINHPRFCSLMVRNRAGEHWRKTHVNIDDHFIIIHPTTTAAATESGHLEDDVEAAVNAYLADMAVSTPLSNDKPLWEVHVLMGLNCIVLRVHHALGDGASLMSMLVACFGKKKDDSVAEKRENGGVKKGHE
;
A
#
# COMPACT_ATOMS: atom_id res chain seq x y z
N LYS A 1 10.43 -5.38 -11.41
CA LYS A 1 9.70 -6.67 -11.25
C LYS A 1 9.30 -7.00 -9.80
N ALA A 2 9.70 -6.22 -8.77
CA ALA A 2 9.43 -6.56 -7.37
C ALA A 2 7.95 -6.39 -6.93
N PHE A 3 7.17 -5.54 -7.59
CA PHE A 3 5.81 -5.19 -7.15
C PHE A 3 4.70 -5.95 -7.89
N SER A 4 4.99 -6.57 -9.04
CA SER A 4 3.99 -7.27 -9.85
C SER A 4 3.28 -8.41 -9.11
N ASP A 5 3.94 -8.99 -8.09
CA ASP A 5 3.39 -10.10 -7.28
C ASP A 5 2.84 -9.64 -5.91
N SER A 6 2.74 -8.32 -5.67
CA SER A 6 2.24 -7.79 -4.39
C SER A 6 0.73 -7.98 -4.23
N VAL A 7 0.30 -8.30 -3.00
CA VAL A 7 -1.12 -8.46 -2.64
C VAL A 7 -1.92 -7.20 -2.97
N MET A 8 -1.31 -6.02 -2.88
CA MET A 8 -1.96 -4.75 -3.20
C MET A 8 -2.39 -4.66 -4.68
N ILE A 9 -1.56 -5.11 -5.61
CA ILE A 9 -1.84 -5.07 -7.06
C ILE A 9 -2.76 -6.23 -7.49
N ASN A 10 -2.81 -7.30 -6.70
CA ASN A 10 -3.76 -8.39 -6.92
C ASN A 10 -5.13 -8.14 -6.28
N HIS A 11 -5.26 -7.15 -5.38
CA HIS A 11 -6.50 -6.87 -4.69
C HIS A 11 -7.48 -6.12 -5.62
N PRO A 12 -8.69 -6.65 -5.88
CA PRO A 12 -9.65 -6.05 -6.83
C PRO A 12 -9.99 -4.59 -6.55
N ARG A 13 -10.14 -4.23 -5.26
CA ARG A 13 -10.38 -2.84 -4.81
C ARG A 13 -9.30 -1.85 -5.27
N PHE A 14 -8.02 -2.22 -5.17
CA PHE A 14 -6.90 -1.36 -5.57
C PHE A 14 -6.70 -1.29 -7.09
N CYS A 15 -7.32 -2.21 -7.82
CA CYS A 15 -7.37 -2.24 -9.28
C CYS A 15 -8.72 -1.81 -9.85
N SER A 16 -9.51 -1.07 -9.07
CA SER A 16 -10.81 -0.57 -9.50
C SER A 16 -10.82 0.95 -9.48
N LEU A 17 -11.39 1.52 -10.54
CA LEU A 17 -11.64 2.94 -10.70
C LEU A 17 -13.08 3.22 -10.29
N MET A 18 -13.28 4.30 -9.52
CA MET A 18 -14.62 4.75 -9.14
C MET A 18 -15.21 5.59 -10.28
N VAL A 19 -16.09 4.99 -11.07
CA VAL A 19 -16.75 5.67 -12.19
C VAL A 19 -18.05 6.30 -11.68
N ARG A 20 -18.21 7.60 -11.94
CA ARG A 20 -19.47 8.32 -11.72
C ARG A 20 -20.18 8.52 -13.05
N ASN A 21 -21.38 7.97 -13.19
CA ASN A 21 -22.23 8.17 -14.37
C ASN A 21 -23.63 8.66 -13.96
N ARG A 22 -24.52 8.95 -14.93
CA ARG A 22 -25.90 9.41 -14.64
C ARG A 22 -26.75 8.38 -13.88
N ALA A 23 -26.36 7.10 -13.87
CA ALA A 23 -27.04 6.01 -13.18
C ALA A 23 -26.47 5.71 -11.78
N GLY A 24 -25.41 6.40 -11.35
CA GLY A 24 -24.81 6.26 -10.02
C GLY A 24 -23.30 6.09 -10.03
N GLU A 25 -22.76 5.71 -8.88
CA GLU A 25 -21.34 5.41 -8.67
C GLU A 25 -21.13 3.91 -8.74
N HIS A 26 -20.17 3.45 -9.55
CA HIS A 26 -19.83 2.04 -9.61
C HIS A 26 -18.33 1.83 -9.79
N TRP A 27 -17.85 0.69 -9.30
CA TRP A 27 -16.46 0.27 -9.46
C TRP A 27 -16.27 -0.40 -10.81
N ARG A 28 -15.23 0.00 -11.55
CA ARG A 28 -14.83 -0.63 -12.80
C ARG A 28 -13.38 -1.07 -12.69
N LYS A 29 -13.11 -2.35 -12.94
CA LYS A 29 -11.74 -2.88 -12.97
C LYS A 29 -10.95 -2.17 -14.07
N THR A 30 -9.76 -1.70 -13.74
CA THR A 30 -8.85 -1.01 -14.67
C THR A 30 -7.46 -1.63 -14.60
N HIS A 31 -6.68 -1.46 -15.67
CA HIS A 31 -5.24 -1.69 -15.59
C HIS A 31 -4.63 -0.57 -14.76
N VAL A 32 -3.82 -0.93 -13.77
CA VAL A 32 -3.16 0.02 -12.87
C VAL A 32 -1.72 0.17 -13.28
N ASN A 33 -1.35 1.39 -13.68
CA ASN A 33 0.06 1.74 -13.87
C ASN A 33 0.67 2.10 -12.51
N ILE A 34 1.49 1.21 -11.97
CA ILE A 34 2.08 1.36 -10.63
C ILE A 34 2.90 2.66 -10.54
N ASP A 35 3.57 3.04 -11.62
CA ASP A 35 4.45 4.22 -11.64
C ASP A 35 3.67 5.53 -11.39
N ASP A 36 2.38 5.59 -11.73
CA ASP A 36 1.51 6.76 -11.51
C ASP A 36 1.02 6.88 -10.04
N HIS A 37 1.26 5.84 -9.25
CA HIS A 37 0.87 5.77 -7.84
C HIS A 37 2.06 5.90 -6.88
N PHE A 38 3.29 5.73 -7.35
CA PHE A 38 4.50 5.89 -6.55
C PHE A 38 5.09 7.28 -6.77
N ILE A 39 4.91 8.14 -5.78
CA ILE A 39 5.39 9.52 -5.83
C ILE A 39 6.64 9.61 -4.95
N ILE A 40 7.79 9.78 -5.58
CA ILE A 40 9.05 9.96 -4.87
C ILE A 40 9.18 11.45 -4.54
N ILE A 41 9.18 11.75 -3.25
CA ILE A 41 9.38 13.10 -2.74
C ILE A 41 10.79 13.17 -2.18
N HIS A 42 11.57 14.12 -2.70
CA HIS A 42 12.82 14.54 -2.11
C HIS A 42 12.51 15.82 -1.33
N PRO A 43 12.13 15.74 -0.04
CA PRO A 43 11.97 16.94 0.76
C PRO A 43 13.30 17.68 0.71
N THR A 44 13.27 18.91 0.21
CA THR A 44 14.40 19.82 0.28
C THR A 44 14.59 20.13 1.76
N THR A 45 15.39 19.31 2.43
CA THR A 45 15.98 19.60 3.73
C THR A 45 16.90 20.81 3.53
N THR A 46 16.35 22.01 3.33
CA THR A 46 17.10 23.19 2.87
C THR A 46 16.78 24.43 3.68
N ALA A 47 16.29 24.32 4.91
CA ALA A 47 16.21 25.52 5.76
C ALA A 47 16.39 25.32 7.27
N ALA A 48 16.17 24.12 7.82
CA ALA A 48 16.17 23.95 9.28
C ALA A 48 17.29 23.04 9.84
N ALA A 49 17.71 22.02 9.08
CA ALA A 49 18.55 20.95 9.62
C ALA A 49 20.03 21.31 9.87
N THR A 50 20.49 22.52 9.54
CA THR A 50 21.91 22.87 9.62
C THR A 50 22.32 23.69 10.83
N GLU A 51 21.40 24.12 11.70
CA GLU A 51 21.77 25.03 12.82
C GLU A 51 21.34 24.56 14.23
N SER A 52 20.39 23.64 14.36
CA SER A 52 19.76 23.34 15.66
C SER A 52 20.39 22.18 16.45
N GLY A 53 21.16 21.28 15.83
CA GLY A 53 21.68 20.08 16.51
C GLY A 53 20.61 19.03 16.89
N HIS A 54 19.35 19.26 16.49
CA HIS A 54 18.18 18.41 16.80
C HIS A 54 17.61 17.76 15.53
N LEU A 55 18.43 16.94 14.87
CA LEU A 55 18.11 16.32 13.58
C LEU A 55 16.81 15.48 13.59
N GLU A 56 16.47 14.85 14.71
CA GLU A 56 15.25 14.03 14.83
C GLU A 56 13.98 14.90 14.81
N ASP A 57 13.99 16.01 15.55
CA ASP A 57 12.86 16.95 15.62
C ASP A 57 12.62 17.62 14.25
N ASP A 58 13.70 17.94 13.53
CA ASP A 58 13.62 18.50 12.18
C ASP A 58 13.03 17.50 11.16
N VAL A 59 13.35 16.21 11.30
CA VAL A 59 12.76 15.14 10.48
C VAL A 59 11.27 15.00 10.78
N GLU A 60 10.89 14.97 12.06
CA GLU A 60 9.48 14.89 12.45
C GLU A 60 8.68 16.09 11.94
N ALA A 61 9.21 17.31 12.10
CA ALA A 61 8.58 18.53 11.61
C ALA A 61 8.38 18.51 10.09
N ALA A 62 9.37 18.02 9.33
CA ALA A 62 9.26 17.88 7.88
C ALA A 62 8.19 16.86 7.45
N VAL A 63 8.12 15.71 8.13
CA VAL A 63 7.06 14.71 7.89
C VAL A 63 5.69 15.29 8.23
N ASN A 64 5.54 15.94 9.38
CA ASN A 64 4.27 16.54 9.82
C ASN A 64 3.79 17.63 8.87
N ALA A 65 4.68 18.52 8.41
CA ALA A 65 4.34 19.53 7.42
C ALA A 65 3.84 18.90 6.12
N TYR A 66 4.49 17.81 5.67
CA TYR A 66 4.07 17.07 4.49
C TYR A 66 2.69 16.41 4.67
N LEU A 67 2.45 15.75 5.82
CA LEU A 67 1.15 15.15 6.14
C LEU A 67 0.04 16.20 6.21
N ALA A 68 0.33 17.37 6.79
CA ALA A 68 -0.61 18.48 6.88
C ALA A 68 -0.98 19.02 5.49
N ASP A 69 0.00 19.22 4.61
CA ASP A 69 -0.23 19.62 3.22
C ASP A 69 -1.10 18.60 2.48
N MET A 70 -0.79 17.31 2.62
CA MET A 70 -1.62 16.27 2.01
C MET A 70 -3.06 16.25 2.54
N ALA A 71 -3.26 16.52 3.83
CA ALA A 71 -4.59 16.54 4.43
C ALA A 71 -5.47 17.67 3.87
N VAL A 72 -4.87 18.79 3.48
CA VAL A 72 -5.57 19.93 2.85
C VAL A 72 -5.55 19.89 1.32
N SER A 73 -4.69 19.07 0.72
CA SER A 73 -4.50 18.97 -0.73
C SER A 73 -5.75 18.45 -1.47
N THR A 74 -5.79 18.74 -2.77
CA THR A 74 -6.87 18.39 -3.70
C THR A 74 -7.27 16.91 -3.58
N PRO A 75 -8.57 16.57 -3.75
CA PRO A 75 -9.02 15.19 -3.75
C PRO A 75 -8.26 14.34 -4.77
N LEU A 76 -8.07 13.05 -4.46
CA LEU A 76 -7.51 12.08 -5.40
C LEU A 76 -8.31 12.12 -6.72
N SER A 77 -7.59 12.18 -7.85
CA SER A 77 -8.24 12.16 -9.16
C SER A 77 -9.04 10.87 -9.36
N ASN A 78 -10.23 10.97 -9.92
CA ASN A 78 -11.05 9.82 -10.28
C ASN A 78 -10.57 9.12 -11.55
N ASP A 79 -9.55 9.65 -12.22
CA ASP A 79 -8.98 9.07 -13.45
C ASP A 79 -8.03 7.89 -13.16
N LYS A 80 -7.64 7.71 -11.91
CA LYS A 80 -6.83 6.59 -11.43
C LYS A 80 -7.46 5.96 -10.17
N PRO A 81 -7.09 4.72 -9.81
CA PRO A 81 -7.45 4.14 -8.52
C PRO A 81 -7.16 5.11 -7.37
N LEU A 82 -8.08 5.21 -6.40
CA LEU A 82 -8.06 6.25 -5.37
C LEU A 82 -7.05 5.98 -4.24
N TRP A 83 -5.82 5.68 -4.59
CA TRP A 83 -4.71 5.47 -3.66
C TRP A 83 -3.39 5.96 -4.24
N GLU A 84 -2.47 6.38 -3.37
CA GLU A 84 -1.11 6.82 -3.72
C GLU A 84 -0.15 6.43 -2.60
N VAL A 85 1.09 6.12 -2.98
CA VAL A 85 2.20 5.85 -2.05
C VAL A 85 3.25 6.92 -2.27
N HIS A 86 3.50 7.71 -1.24
CA HIS A 86 4.49 8.77 -1.24
C HIS A 86 5.73 8.31 -0.47
N VAL A 87 6.89 8.32 -1.12
CA VAL A 87 8.16 7.90 -0.53
C VAL A 87 9.02 9.13 -0.30
N LEU A 88 9.18 9.51 0.97
CA LEU A 88 9.97 10.68 1.37
C LEU A 88 11.44 10.26 1.53
N MET A 89 12.17 10.34 0.41
CA MET A 89 13.58 9.98 0.34
C MET A 89 14.43 10.96 1.15
N GLY A 90 15.23 10.46 2.08
CA GLY A 90 16.02 11.28 3.01
C GLY A 90 15.42 11.36 4.41
N LEU A 91 14.11 11.16 4.57
CA LEU A 91 13.44 11.02 5.86
C LEU A 91 13.13 9.55 6.21
N ASN A 92 13.40 8.61 5.29
CA ASN A 92 13.08 7.18 5.41
C ASN A 92 11.61 6.91 5.78
N CYS A 93 10.69 7.76 5.29
CA CYS A 93 9.27 7.69 5.60
C CYS A 93 8.46 7.31 4.36
N ILE A 94 7.46 6.44 4.54
CA ILE A 94 6.49 6.06 3.50
C ILE A 94 5.11 6.47 3.99
N VAL A 95 4.40 7.20 3.14
CA VAL A 95 3.08 7.73 3.43
C VAL A 95 2.09 7.13 2.44
N LEU A 96 1.09 6.40 2.95
CA LEU A 96 0.03 5.80 2.16
C LEU A 96 -1.22 6.67 2.23
N ARG A 97 -1.63 7.23 1.10
CA ARG A 97 -2.87 8.00 0.96
C ARG A 97 -3.92 7.14 0.27
N VAL A 98 -5.04 6.89 0.93
CA VAL A 98 -6.10 6.00 0.44
C VAL A 98 -7.46 6.65 0.69
N HIS A 99 -8.33 6.64 -0.32
CA HIS A 99 -9.72 7.08 -0.14
C HIS A 99 -10.53 6.05 0.64
N HIS A 100 -11.35 6.49 1.60
CA HIS A 100 -12.09 5.62 2.53
C HIS A 100 -12.98 4.57 1.83
N ALA A 101 -13.42 4.85 0.59
CA ALA A 101 -14.18 3.92 -0.24
C ALA A 101 -13.43 2.61 -0.59
N LEU A 102 -12.09 2.59 -0.50
CA LEU A 102 -11.28 1.41 -0.77
C LEU A 102 -11.25 0.41 0.40
N GLY A 103 -11.50 0.87 1.63
CA GLY A 103 -11.49 0.01 2.79
C GLY A 103 -11.53 0.76 4.11
N ASP A 104 -11.94 0.03 5.13
CA ASP A 104 -11.80 0.42 6.52
C ASP A 104 -10.35 0.25 7.02
N GLY A 105 -10.02 0.86 8.15
CA GLY A 105 -8.67 0.83 8.71
C GLY A 105 -8.15 -0.59 8.99
N ALA A 106 -9.00 -1.53 9.40
CA ALA A 106 -8.58 -2.90 9.68
C ALA A 106 -8.25 -3.68 8.40
N SER A 107 -9.06 -3.51 7.35
CA SER A 107 -8.76 -4.04 6.02
C SER A 107 -7.42 -3.52 5.47
N LEU A 108 -7.16 -2.22 5.61
CA LEU A 108 -5.93 -1.60 5.12
C LEU A 108 -4.70 -2.07 5.91
N MET A 109 -4.79 -2.15 7.24
CA MET A 109 -3.69 -2.66 8.06
C MET A 109 -3.41 -4.14 7.78
N SER A 110 -4.45 -4.95 7.57
CA SER A 110 -4.30 -6.37 7.19
C SER A 110 -3.58 -6.52 5.86
N MET A 111 -3.92 -5.68 4.88
CA MET A 111 -3.21 -5.66 3.59
C MET A 111 -1.75 -5.24 3.76
N LEU A 112 -1.46 -4.20 4.55
CA LEU A 112 -0.09 -3.76 4.82
C LEU A 112 0.75 -4.87 5.45
N VAL A 113 0.20 -5.60 6.42
CA VAL A 113 0.86 -6.77 7.01
C VAL A 113 1.05 -7.89 5.98
N ALA A 114 0.10 -8.12 5.07
CA ALA A 114 0.30 -9.11 4.01
C ALA A 114 1.38 -8.69 2.99
N CYS A 115 1.54 -7.39 2.74
CA CYS A 115 2.54 -6.84 1.82
C CYS A 115 3.95 -6.79 2.42
N PHE A 116 4.08 -6.38 3.69
CA PHE A 116 5.37 -6.08 4.34
C PHE A 116 5.68 -6.96 5.55
N GLY A 117 4.70 -7.72 6.03
CA GLY A 117 4.91 -8.67 7.10
C GLY A 117 5.91 -9.74 6.69
N LYS A 118 6.72 -10.16 7.65
CA LYS A 118 7.65 -11.27 7.45
C LYS A 118 6.83 -12.48 6.99
N LYS A 119 7.10 -12.98 5.77
CA LYS A 119 6.64 -14.31 5.36
C LYS A 119 7.19 -15.27 6.41
N LYS A 120 6.33 -15.90 7.20
CA LYS A 120 6.75 -17.12 7.89
C LYS A 120 7.02 -18.11 6.77
N ASP A 121 8.26 -18.58 6.67
CA ASP A 121 8.55 -19.73 5.83
C ASP A 121 7.71 -20.89 6.37
N ASP A 122 6.63 -21.21 5.67
CA ASP A 122 5.87 -22.44 5.89
C ASP A 122 6.67 -23.61 5.33
N SER A 123 7.86 -23.85 5.89
CA SER A 123 8.61 -25.09 5.69
C SER A 123 8.22 -26.12 6.74
N VAL A 124 6.92 -26.42 6.88
CA VAL A 124 6.48 -27.61 7.62
C VAL A 124 5.32 -28.29 6.88
N ALA A 125 5.74 -29.20 6.00
CA ALA A 125 5.17 -30.54 5.79
C ALA A 125 3.71 -30.66 5.33
N GLU A 126 3.52 -30.54 4.02
CA GLU A 126 2.62 -31.42 3.28
C GLU A 126 3.15 -32.87 3.41
N LYS A 127 2.78 -33.60 4.47
CA LYS A 127 2.88 -35.06 4.46
C LYS A 127 1.60 -35.63 3.89
N ARG A 128 1.56 -35.75 2.56
CA ARG A 128 0.72 -36.72 1.87
C ARG A 128 1.12 -38.11 2.38
N GLU A 129 0.29 -38.73 3.21
CA GLU A 129 0.38 -40.17 3.43
C GLU A 129 -0.57 -40.86 2.46
N ASN A 130 -0.04 -41.10 1.26
CA ASN A 130 -0.59 -42.03 0.30
C ASN A 130 -0.05 -43.42 0.67
N GLY A 131 -0.84 -44.23 1.38
CA GLY A 131 -0.53 -45.62 1.72
C GLY A 131 -1.63 -46.54 1.20
N GLY A 132 -1.40 -47.16 0.04
CA GLY A 132 -2.34 -48.06 -0.60
C GLY A 132 -2.48 -49.42 0.08
N VAL A 133 -3.73 -49.91 0.08
CA VAL A 133 -4.23 -51.28 -0.15
C VAL A 133 -3.53 -52.46 0.54
N LYS A 134 -4.28 -53.19 1.38
CA LYS A 134 -4.36 -54.67 1.34
C LYS A 134 -5.78 -55.18 1.61
N LYS A 135 -6.22 -56.10 0.75
CA LYS A 135 -7.45 -56.91 0.79
C LYS A 135 -7.38 -58.01 1.88
N GLY A 136 -8.55 -58.46 2.35
CA GLY A 136 -8.88 -59.89 2.48
C GLY A 136 -9.10 -60.44 3.89
N HIS A 137 -10.25 -61.14 4.06
CA HIS A 137 -10.69 -62.16 5.04
C HIS A 137 -10.35 -61.94 6.53
N GLU A 138 -11.29 -62.05 7.47
CA GLU A 138 -12.25 -63.16 7.71
C GLU A 138 -13.61 -62.66 8.21
#